data_AF-A0A2R6CXX5-F1
#
_entry.id   AF-A0A2R6CXX5-F1
#
_cell.length_a   1.000
_cell.length_b   1.000
_cell.length_c   1.000
_cell.angle_alpha   90.00
_cell.angle_beta   90.00
_cell.angle_gamma   90.00
#
_symmetry.space_group_name_H-M   'P 1'
#
loop_
_entity.id
_entity.type
_entity.pdbx_description
1 polymer ?
#
loop_
_entity_poly.entity_id
_entity_poly.type
_entity_poly.pdbx_seq_one_letter_code
_entity_poly.pdbx_strand_id
1 'polypeptide(L)'
;MEGSESNSESRGKQADDQLPGSDGEHEIQAELGTEERARRFYDSAMKESLTERMQSFIDDRIMFFLSTADGDGETDCSPRFGPKGFVNVLDEDRIAYPEYRGNGVQASLGNMRENPQATLLFVDWWETTVGLHVNGAVTLREDLPEAVDLTDVDKTKVWVELDVEEAYIHCAKHVPQLAIEEFSPPWGTDDMEAKKAGYFVDSESEPERATTE
;
A
#
# COMPACT_ATOMS: atom_id res chain seq x y z
N MET A 1 41.65 -7.53 47.44
CA MET A 1 41.37 -7.26 46.01
C MET A 1 40.08 -8.01 45.72
N GLU A 2 38.98 -7.31 45.94
CA GLU A 2 37.61 -7.81 45.78
C GLU A 2 37.27 -7.79 44.29
N GLY A 3 36.78 -8.93 43.78
CA GLY A 3 36.24 -9.04 42.43
C GLY A 3 34.78 -8.61 42.45
N SER A 4 34.48 -7.49 41.81
CA SER A 4 33.12 -7.02 41.57
C SER A 4 32.57 -7.66 40.31
N GLU A 5 31.57 -8.53 40.48
CA GLU A 5 30.69 -9.00 39.40
C GLU A 5 29.87 -7.82 38.87
N SER A 6 30.06 -7.46 37.61
CA SER A 6 29.24 -6.46 36.93
C SER A 6 27.97 -7.13 36.40
N ASN A 7 26.87 -6.85 37.10
CA ASN A 7 25.51 -7.21 36.75
C ASN A 7 25.14 -6.61 35.38
N SER A 8 24.90 -7.44 34.36
CA SER A 8 24.36 -7.00 33.08
C SER A 8 22.83 -6.92 33.19
N GLU A 9 22.33 -5.76 33.57
CA GLU A 9 20.89 -5.48 33.52
C GLU A 9 20.43 -5.42 32.07
N SER A 10 19.67 -6.44 31.66
CA SER A 10 18.86 -6.43 30.45
C SER A 10 17.84 -5.30 30.55
N ARG A 11 17.96 -4.28 29.70
CA ARG A 11 16.88 -3.32 29.45
C ARG A 11 15.72 -4.05 28.78
N GLY A 12 14.80 -4.56 29.59
CA GLY A 12 13.48 -4.96 29.12
C GLY A 12 12.77 -3.73 28.58
N LYS A 13 12.53 -3.71 27.27
CA LYS A 13 11.60 -2.78 26.62
C LYS A 13 10.21 -3.14 27.17
N GLN A 14 9.59 -2.27 27.97
CA GLN A 14 8.17 -2.39 28.28
C GLN A 14 7.43 -2.21 26.95
N ALA A 15 6.93 -3.31 26.38
CA ALA A 15 5.99 -3.25 25.29
C ALA A 15 4.70 -2.64 25.86
N ASP A 16 4.26 -1.54 25.27
CA ASP A 16 2.98 -0.93 25.58
C ASP A 16 1.88 -1.95 25.27
N ASP A 17 0.98 -2.22 26.22
CA ASP A 17 -0.01 -3.29 26.19
C ASP A 17 -1.24 -2.90 25.34
N GLN A 18 -1.01 -2.14 24.26
CA GLN A 18 -2.05 -1.67 23.36
C GLN A 18 -2.28 -2.70 22.26
N LEU A 19 -3.55 -3.10 22.11
CA LEU A 19 -3.99 -3.97 21.02
C LEU A 19 -3.85 -3.23 19.68
N PRO A 20 -3.54 -3.94 18.57
CA PRO A 20 -3.55 -3.34 17.24
C PRO A 20 -4.94 -2.85 16.83
N GLY A 21 -4.97 -1.83 15.98
CA GLY A 21 -6.19 -1.19 15.49
C GLY A 21 -6.53 0.11 16.21
N SER A 22 -7.59 0.77 15.75
CA SER A 22 -8.06 2.04 16.33
C SER A 22 -8.97 1.83 17.55
N ASP A 23 -9.08 2.84 18.41
CA ASP A 23 -10.03 2.84 19.53
C ASP A 23 -11.47 2.56 19.06
N GLY A 24 -11.87 3.14 17.92
CA GLY A 24 -13.18 2.93 17.32
C GLY A 24 -13.41 1.48 16.87
N GLU A 25 -12.38 0.78 16.39
CA GLU A 25 -12.48 -0.65 16.10
C GLU A 25 -12.78 -1.45 17.37
N HIS A 26 -12.10 -1.14 18.47
CA HIS A 26 -12.30 -1.82 19.74
C HIS A 26 -13.67 -1.53 20.37
N GLU A 27 -14.17 -0.29 20.25
CA GLU A 27 -15.52 0.07 20.67
C GLU A 27 -16.57 -0.76 19.91
N ILE A 28 -16.48 -0.83 18.57
CA ILE A 28 -17.39 -1.62 17.75
C ILE A 28 -17.26 -3.12 18.04
N GLN A 29 -16.04 -3.62 18.29
CA GLN A 29 -15.84 -5.01 18.66
C GLN A 29 -16.58 -5.36 19.96
N ALA A 30 -16.55 -4.46 20.95
CA ALA A 30 -17.26 -4.63 22.21
C ALA A 30 -18.79 -4.56 22.04
N GLU A 31 -19.29 -3.62 21.24
CA GLU A 31 -20.72 -3.52 20.93
C GLU A 31 -21.25 -4.79 20.23
N LEU A 32 -20.44 -5.38 19.36
CA LEU A 32 -20.82 -6.56 18.58
C LEU A 32 -20.47 -7.90 19.27
N GLY A 33 -19.76 -7.88 20.41
CA GLY A 33 -19.30 -9.08 21.11
C GLY A 33 -18.30 -9.92 20.29
N THR A 34 -17.41 -9.26 19.56
CA THR A 34 -16.45 -9.90 18.63
C THR A 34 -14.99 -9.85 19.09
N GLU A 35 -14.71 -9.39 20.30
CA GLU A 35 -13.38 -9.15 20.84
C GLU A 35 -12.49 -10.40 20.82
N GLU A 36 -13.03 -11.56 21.23
CA GLU A 36 -12.27 -12.83 21.20
C GLU A 36 -11.95 -13.30 19.77
N ARG A 37 -12.78 -12.94 18.79
CA ARG A 37 -12.51 -13.24 17.38
C ARG A 37 -11.44 -12.29 16.84
N ALA A 38 -11.50 -11.00 17.21
CA ALA A 38 -10.50 -10.01 16.86
C ALA A 38 -9.12 -10.36 17.44
N ARG A 39 -9.04 -10.67 18.75
CA ARG A 39 -7.77 -11.11 19.39
C ARG A 39 -7.14 -12.30 18.69
N ARG A 40 -7.92 -13.34 18.38
CA ARG A 40 -7.40 -14.49 17.62
C ARG A 40 -6.86 -14.10 16.25
N PHE A 41 -7.46 -13.10 15.59
CA PHE A 41 -6.96 -12.60 14.32
C PHE A 41 -5.62 -11.88 14.51
N TYR A 42 -5.52 -10.96 15.46
CA TYR A 42 -4.28 -10.25 15.79
C TYR A 42 -3.14 -11.22 16.12
N ASP A 43 -3.40 -12.21 16.98
CA ASP A 43 -2.37 -13.17 17.42
C ASP A 43 -1.87 -14.08 16.28
N SER A 44 -2.76 -14.48 15.37
CA SER A 44 -2.47 -15.55 14.41
C SER A 44 -2.19 -15.05 12.99
N ALA A 45 -3.00 -14.11 12.51
CA ALA A 45 -3.06 -13.72 11.10
C ALA A 45 -2.35 -12.38 10.81
N MET A 46 -2.21 -11.52 11.82
CA MET A 46 -1.47 -10.27 11.72
C MET A 46 0.01 -10.49 12.09
N LYS A 47 0.89 -9.80 11.37
CA LYS A 47 2.35 -9.85 11.54
C LYS A 47 2.88 -8.44 11.47
N GLU A 48 3.88 -8.14 12.29
CA GLU A 48 4.60 -6.85 12.24
C GLU A 48 5.60 -6.78 11.06
N SER A 49 5.92 -7.93 10.46
CA SER A 49 6.82 -8.06 9.32
C SER A 49 6.34 -9.08 8.29
N LEU A 50 6.87 -8.98 7.07
CA LEU A 50 6.52 -9.86 5.95
C LEU A 50 7.16 -11.23 6.13
N THR A 51 6.33 -12.27 6.24
CA THR A 51 6.81 -13.66 6.11
C THR A 51 7.34 -13.93 4.71
N GLU A 52 8.25 -14.90 4.55
CA GLU A 52 8.76 -15.32 3.23
C GLU A 52 7.64 -15.58 2.21
N ARG A 53 6.52 -16.16 2.64
CA ARG A 53 5.35 -16.40 1.78
C ARG A 53 4.66 -15.12 1.34
N MET A 54 4.60 -14.10 2.20
CA MET A 54 4.07 -12.78 1.84
C MET A 54 4.99 -12.08 0.85
N GLN A 55 6.31 -12.18 1.05
CA GLN A 55 7.31 -11.62 0.14
C GLN A 55 7.18 -12.22 -1.26
N SER A 56 7.19 -13.56 -1.36
CA SER A 56 6.98 -14.25 -2.65
C SER A 56 5.61 -13.93 -3.27
N PHE A 57 4.58 -13.75 -2.45
CA PHE A 57 3.27 -13.34 -2.94
C PHE A 57 3.33 -11.96 -3.60
N ILE A 58 4.03 -10.99 -2.99
CA ILE A 58 4.19 -9.62 -3.52
C ILE A 58 4.98 -9.60 -4.82
N ASP A 59 6.11 -10.31 -4.89
CA ASP A 59 7.00 -10.33 -6.06
C ASP A 59 6.27 -10.74 -7.36
N ASP A 60 5.29 -11.64 -7.24
CA ASP A 60 4.50 -12.13 -8.36
C ASP A 60 3.34 -11.21 -8.78
N ARG A 61 3.12 -10.08 -8.09
CA ARG A 61 2.00 -9.17 -8.38
C ARG A 61 2.37 -8.19 -9.47
N ILE A 62 1.40 -8.00 -10.37
CA ILE A 62 1.44 -7.00 -11.45
C ILE A 62 0.53 -5.80 -11.16
N MET A 63 -0.18 -5.85 -10.03
CA MET A 63 -1.11 -4.83 -9.59
C MET A 63 -1.25 -4.84 -8.07
N PHE A 64 -1.42 -3.67 -7.47
CA PHE A 64 -1.95 -3.49 -6.13
C PHE A 64 -2.84 -2.24 -6.06
N PHE A 65 -3.62 -2.11 -5.00
CA PHE A 65 -4.38 -0.90 -4.70
C PHE A 65 -3.68 -0.14 -3.57
N LEU A 66 -3.45 1.15 -3.80
CA LEU A 66 -2.84 2.04 -2.82
C LEU A 66 -3.95 2.87 -2.18
N SER A 67 -4.07 2.81 -0.86
CA SER A 67 -4.92 3.71 -0.09
C SER A 67 -4.06 4.68 0.73
N THR A 68 -4.42 5.96 0.70
CA THR A 68 -3.77 7.04 1.46
C THR A 68 -4.83 7.99 2.00
N ALA A 69 -4.48 8.79 3.00
CA ALA A 69 -5.29 9.90 3.46
C ALA A 69 -4.43 11.15 3.62
N ASP A 70 -4.99 12.34 3.42
CA ASP A 70 -4.29 13.59 3.74
C ASP A 70 -4.30 13.89 5.26
N GLY A 71 -3.82 15.08 5.66
CA GLY A 71 -3.78 15.48 7.05
C GLY A 71 -5.16 15.73 7.70
N ASP A 72 -6.20 15.95 6.89
CA ASP A 72 -7.58 16.16 7.33
C ASP A 72 -8.41 14.87 7.31
N GLY A 73 -7.84 13.78 6.78
CA GLY A 73 -8.46 12.46 6.72
C GLY A 73 -9.25 12.20 5.42
N GLU A 74 -9.13 13.04 4.40
CA GLU A 74 -9.70 12.78 3.08
C GLU A 74 -8.90 11.68 2.38
N THR A 75 -9.60 10.70 1.81
CA THR A 75 -8.97 9.45 1.32
C THR A 75 -8.86 9.41 -0.20
N ASP A 76 -7.76 8.84 -0.70
CA ASP A 76 -7.60 8.42 -2.09
C ASP A 76 -7.29 6.93 -2.14
N CYS A 77 -7.91 6.22 -3.08
CA CYS A 77 -7.60 4.82 -3.36
C CYS A 77 -7.46 4.62 -4.87
N SER A 78 -6.28 4.21 -5.31
CA SER A 78 -5.99 4.07 -6.73
C SER A 78 -5.10 2.86 -7.03
N PRO A 79 -5.36 2.13 -8.13
CA PRO A 79 -4.53 0.99 -8.49
C PRO A 79 -3.15 1.45 -9.00
N ARG A 80 -2.15 0.62 -8.77
CA ARG A 80 -0.82 0.71 -9.37
C ARG A 80 -0.58 -0.55 -10.18
N PHE A 81 0.01 -0.40 -11.35
CA PHE A 81 0.25 -1.48 -12.30
C PHE A 81 1.71 -1.49 -12.72
N GLY A 82 2.26 -2.68 -12.93
CA GLY A 82 3.61 -2.85 -13.42
C GLY A 82 3.90 -4.29 -13.84
N PRO A 83 5.08 -4.55 -14.43
CA PRO A 83 5.54 -5.92 -14.65
C PRO A 83 5.72 -6.65 -13.32
N LYS A 84 5.78 -7.98 -13.34
CA LYS A 84 6.18 -8.74 -12.15
C LYS A 84 7.50 -8.22 -11.59
N GLY A 85 7.60 -8.11 -10.27
CA GLY A 85 8.74 -7.49 -9.58
C GLY A 85 8.76 -5.96 -9.58
N PHE A 86 7.74 -5.27 -10.11
CA PHE A 86 7.72 -3.79 -10.01
C PHE A 86 7.59 -3.28 -8.56
N VAL A 87 6.99 -4.10 -7.69
CA VAL A 87 7.06 -3.92 -6.24
C VAL A 87 8.23 -4.77 -5.75
N ASN A 88 9.17 -4.14 -5.07
CA ASN A 88 10.42 -4.72 -4.61
C ASN A 88 10.32 -4.92 -3.11
N VAL A 89 10.37 -6.17 -2.65
CA VAL A 89 10.60 -6.46 -1.25
C VAL A 89 12.09 -6.26 -0.98
N LEU A 90 12.44 -5.22 -0.22
CA LEU A 90 13.83 -4.92 0.11
C LEU A 90 14.34 -5.84 1.23
N ASP A 91 13.48 -6.09 2.21
CA ASP A 91 13.66 -7.06 3.30
C ASP A 91 12.30 -7.37 3.96
N GLU A 92 12.29 -8.06 5.10
CA GLU A 92 11.06 -8.45 5.79
C GLU A 92 10.25 -7.26 6.32
N ASP A 93 10.87 -6.09 6.49
CA ASP A 93 10.24 -4.91 7.08
C ASP A 93 10.04 -3.79 6.04
N ARG A 94 10.53 -3.95 4.80
CA ARG A 94 10.54 -2.85 3.82
C ARG A 94 10.19 -3.26 2.41
N ILE A 95 9.33 -2.46 1.79
CA ILE A 95 8.92 -2.58 0.38
C ILE A 95 9.23 -1.28 -0.34
N ALA A 96 9.61 -1.35 -1.61
CA ALA A 96 9.68 -0.18 -2.48
C ALA A 96 8.98 -0.38 -3.82
N TYR A 97 8.32 0.66 -4.32
CA TYR A 97 7.73 0.66 -5.66
C TYR A 97 7.92 2.00 -6.36
N PRO A 98 7.96 2.02 -7.70
CA PRO A 98 8.09 3.24 -8.46
C PRO A 98 6.73 3.94 -8.62
N GLU A 99 6.73 5.26 -8.51
CA GLU A 99 5.66 6.11 -9.01
C GLU A 99 6.01 6.63 -10.41
N TYR A 100 5.13 6.33 -11.36
CA TYR A 100 5.28 6.70 -12.77
C TYR A 100 4.61 8.04 -13.08
N ARG A 101 4.80 8.54 -14.31
CA ARG A 101 4.13 9.75 -14.78
C ARG A 101 2.60 9.53 -14.86
N GLY A 102 1.87 10.19 -13.97
CA GLY A 102 0.40 10.24 -13.97
C GLY A 102 -0.20 11.48 -14.68
N ASN A 103 -1.43 11.81 -14.30
CA ASN A 103 -2.21 12.96 -14.78
C ASN A 103 -1.79 14.32 -14.19
N GLY A 104 -0.79 14.33 -13.30
CA GLY A 104 -0.28 15.53 -12.64
C GLY A 104 -1.00 15.96 -11.36
N VAL A 105 -2.09 15.28 -10.97
CA VAL A 105 -2.80 15.55 -9.70
C VAL A 105 -1.93 15.17 -8.51
N GLN A 106 -1.19 14.05 -8.61
CA GLN A 106 -0.28 13.56 -7.57
C GLN A 106 -0.95 13.40 -6.18
N ALA A 107 -2.24 13.03 -6.15
CA ALA A 107 -3.04 12.93 -4.92
C ALA A 107 -2.35 12.06 -3.86
N SER A 108 -2.01 10.82 -4.19
CA SER A 108 -1.37 9.90 -3.24
C SER A 108 -0.02 10.44 -2.72
N LEU A 109 0.81 11.05 -3.58
CA LEU A 109 2.09 11.65 -3.15
C LEU A 109 1.89 12.88 -2.25
N GLY A 110 0.86 13.69 -2.52
CA GLY A 110 0.47 14.83 -1.68
C GLY A 110 0.02 14.36 -0.29
N ASN A 111 -0.89 13.39 -0.26
CA ASN A 111 -1.36 12.75 0.97
C ASN A 111 -0.17 12.24 1.81
N MET A 112 0.75 11.49 1.20
CA MET A 112 1.94 10.95 1.86
C MET A 112 2.89 12.01 2.45
N ARG A 113 2.88 13.25 1.92
CA ARG A 113 3.68 14.35 2.48
C ARG A 113 3.10 14.90 3.77
N GLU A 114 1.78 14.82 3.94
CA GLU A 114 1.05 15.33 5.11
C GLU A 114 0.83 14.22 6.15
N ASN A 115 0.54 13.02 5.68
CA ASN A 115 0.30 11.83 6.47
C ASN A 115 1.04 10.64 5.83
N PRO A 116 2.13 10.14 6.45
CA PRO A 116 2.95 9.09 5.85
C PRO A 116 2.28 7.71 5.88
N GLN A 117 1.09 7.55 6.45
CA GLN A 117 0.45 6.24 6.54
C GLN A 117 -0.20 5.82 5.21
N ALA A 118 0.10 4.60 4.77
CA ALA A 118 -0.46 4.03 3.55
C ALA A 118 -0.78 2.54 3.72
N THR A 119 -1.75 2.07 2.91
CA THR A 119 -2.08 0.66 2.78
C THR A 119 -1.86 0.21 1.35
N LEU A 120 -1.14 -0.89 1.18
CA LEU A 120 -1.03 -1.63 -0.07
C LEU A 120 -1.90 -2.88 0.04
N LEU A 121 -2.94 -2.94 -0.80
CA LEU A 121 -3.78 -4.13 -0.94
C LEU A 121 -3.41 -4.88 -2.22
N PHE A 122 -2.80 -6.04 -2.03
CA PHE A 122 -2.54 -7.00 -3.10
C PHE A 122 -3.67 -8.02 -3.15
N VAL A 123 -4.14 -8.36 -4.35
CA VAL A 123 -5.13 -9.42 -4.56
C VAL A 123 -4.67 -10.29 -5.71
N ASP A 124 -4.60 -11.59 -5.46
CA ASP A 124 -4.48 -12.58 -6.52
C ASP A 124 -5.85 -12.80 -7.12
N TRP A 125 -6.00 -12.65 -8.43
CA TRP A 125 -7.27 -12.90 -9.10
C TRP A 125 -7.26 -14.19 -9.92
N TRP A 126 -6.12 -14.86 -10.08
CA TRP A 126 -5.97 -15.90 -11.10
C TRP A 126 -5.66 -17.29 -10.53
N GLU A 127 -5.09 -17.39 -9.33
CA GLU A 127 -4.73 -18.69 -8.75
C GLU A 127 -5.47 -19.00 -7.45
N THR A 128 -5.26 -18.18 -6.42
CA THR A 128 -5.67 -18.47 -5.04
C THR A 128 -6.84 -17.65 -4.56
N THR A 129 -7.12 -16.53 -5.25
CA THR A 129 -8.11 -15.52 -4.86
C THR A 129 -7.89 -14.85 -3.49
N VAL A 130 -6.73 -15.11 -2.86
CA VAL A 130 -6.31 -14.52 -1.59
C VAL A 130 -5.77 -13.12 -1.82
N GLY A 131 -5.99 -12.22 -0.86
CA GLY A 131 -5.29 -10.94 -0.82
C GLY A 131 -4.39 -10.80 0.40
N LEU A 132 -3.57 -9.75 0.37
CA LEU A 132 -2.63 -9.38 1.41
C LEU A 132 -2.74 -7.86 1.63
N HIS A 133 -3.01 -7.47 2.87
CA HIS A 133 -2.87 -6.10 3.35
C HIS A 133 -1.45 -5.92 3.86
N VAL A 134 -0.82 -4.81 3.47
CA VAL A 134 0.43 -4.33 4.05
C VAL A 134 0.22 -2.86 4.39
N ASN A 135 0.29 -2.53 5.67
CA ASN A 135 0.16 -1.17 6.16
C ASN A 135 1.50 -0.70 6.70
N GLY A 136 1.75 0.60 6.58
CA GLY A 136 2.86 1.22 7.24
C GLY A 136 3.17 2.63 6.76
N ALA A 137 4.25 3.16 7.33
CA ALA A 137 4.72 4.50 7.03
C ALA A 137 5.54 4.52 5.74
N VAL A 138 5.32 5.54 4.91
CA VAL A 138 6.04 5.71 3.66
C VAL A 138 7.07 6.85 3.69
N THR A 139 8.13 6.66 2.93
CA THR A 139 9.14 7.66 2.62
C THR A 139 9.24 7.84 1.10
N LEU A 140 9.17 9.09 0.65
CA LEU A 140 9.36 9.45 -0.76
C LEU A 140 10.85 9.69 -1.06
N ARG A 141 11.36 9.01 -2.08
CA ARG A 141 12.76 8.98 -2.48
C ARG A 141 12.92 9.43 -3.92
N GLU A 142 13.96 10.22 -4.19
CA GLU A 142 14.31 10.62 -5.56
C GLU A 142 15.33 9.66 -6.18
N ASP A 143 16.12 9.02 -5.33
CA ASP A 143 17.12 8.01 -5.65
C ASP A 143 16.51 6.61 -5.77
N LEU A 144 17.09 5.78 -6.64
CA LEU A 144 16.79 4.36 -6.72
C LEU A 144 17.23 3.67 -5.41
N PRO A 145 16.36 2.95 -4.70
CA PRO A 145 16.78 2.18 -3.54
C PRO A 145 17.83 1.14 -3.94
N GLU A 146 18.87 0.98 -3.12
CA GLU A 146 20.08 0.21 -3.48
C GLU A 146 19.81 -1.25 -3.89
N ALA A 147 18.70 -1.85 -3.41
CA ALA A 147 18.35 -3.25 -3.65
C ALA A 147 17.37 -3.47 -4.82
N VAL A 148 17.04 -2.42 -5.60
CA VAL A 148 16.11 -2.53 -6.73
C VAL A 148 16.84 -2.87 -8.03
N ASP A 149 16.52 -4.02 -8.63
CA ASP A 149 17.02 -4.44 -9.95
C ASP A 149 15.91 -4.35 -11.00
N LEU A 150 15.66 -3.15 -11.53
CA LEU A 150 14.60 -2.90 -12.50
C LEU A 150 15.10 -2.28 -13.80
N THR A 151 14.45 -2.67 -14.88
CA THR A 151 14.74 -2.19 -16.24
C THR A 151 14.02 -0.90 -16.61
N ASP A 152 13.02 -0.48 -15.82
CA ASP A 152 12.13 0.66 -16.10
C ASP A 152 12.47 1.93 -15.26
N VAL A 153 13.67 2.00 -14.68
CA VAL A 153 14.15 3.12 -13.84
C VAL A 153 13.97 4.49 -14.53
N ASP A 154 14.15 4.54 -15.85
CA ASP A 154 14.03 5.77 -16.64
C ASP A 154 12.61 6.38 -16.65
N LYS A 155 11.58 5.58 -16.35
CA LYS A 155 10.17 6.02 -16.29
C LYS A 155 9.74 6.46 -14.89
N THR A 156 10.49 6.08 -13.86
CA THR A 156 10.19 6.41 -12.47
C THR A 156 10.42 7.89 -12.20
N LYS A 157 9.52 8.51 -11.45
CA LYS A 157 9.66 9.91 -10.99
C LYS A 157 10.00 10.03 -9.53
N VAL A 158 9.40 9.16 -8.72
CA VAL A 158 9.61 9.08 -7.27
C VAL A 158 9.57 7.60 -6.91
N TRP A 159 10.44 7.19 -6.00
CA TRP A 159 10.35 5.89 -5.32
C TRP A 159 9.58 6.07 -4.03
N VAL A 160 8.64 5.16 -3.76
CA VAL A 160 7.96 5.08 -2.48
C VAL A 160 8.51 3.87 -1.76
N GLU A 161 9.17 4.11 -0.64
CA GLU A 161 9.62 3.08 0.31
C GLU A 161 8.58 3.03 1.44
N LEU A 162 8.10 1.85 1.79
CA LEU A 162 7.17 1.61 2.89
C LEU A 162 7.86 0.76 3.95
N ASP A 163 7.92 1.28 5.17
CA ASP A 163 8.29 0.55 6.37
C ASP A 163 7.03 -0.17 6.89
N VAL A 164 7.08 -1.50 6.92
CA VAL A 164 5.96 -2.36 7.28
C VAL A 164 5.68 -2.23 8.77
N GLU A 165 4.45 -1.87 9.12
CA GLU A 165 3.96 -1.84 10.50
C GLU A 165 3.08 -3.07 10.78
N GLU A 166 2.29 -3.47 9.79
CA GLU A 166 1.48 -4.69 9.88
C GLU A 166 1.17 -5.28 8.50
N ALA A 167 1.09 -6.61 8.46
CA ALA A 167 0.70 -7.38 7.29
C ALA A 167 -0.25 -8.52 7.67
N TYR A 168 -1.35 -8.66 6.94
CA TYR A 168 -2.35 -9.69 7.21
C TYR A 168 -3.16 -10.09 5.98
N ILE A 169 -3.76 -11.27 6.07
CA ILE A 169 -4.53 -11.86 4.98
C ILE A 169 -5.85 -11.11 4.72
N HIS A 170 -6.15 -10.85 3.45
CA HIS A 170 -7.50 -10.55 2.98
C HIS A 170 -8.20 -11.85 2.52
N CYS A 171 -9.40 -12.10 3.04
CA CYS A 171 -10.10 -13.36 2.80
C CYS A 171 -10.60 -13.50 1.35
N ALA A 172 -10.36 -14.68 0.76
CA ALA A 172 -10.68 -15.03 -0.62
C ALA A 172 -12.15 -15.38 -0.90
N LYS A 173 -13.02 -15.42 0.13
CA LYS A 173 -14.31 -16.16 0.10
C LYS A 173 -15.26 -15.76 -1.05
N HIS A 174 -15.18 -14.54 -1.54
CA HIS A 174 -16.06 -14.02 -2.60
C HIS A 174 -15.29 -13.30 -3.72
N VAL A 175 -13.96 -13.48 -3.78
CA VAL A 175 -13.14 -12.89 -4.82
C VAL A 175 -13.28 -13.74 -6.08
N PRO A 176 -13.82 -13.22 -7.20
CA PRO A 176 -13.92 -13.97 -8.44
C PRO A 176 -12.55 -14.31 -9.00
N GLN A 177 -12.43 -15.50 -9.58
CA GLN A 177 -11.25 -15.86 -10.36
C GLN A 177 -11.36 -15.26 -11.76
N LEU A 178 -10.39 -14.45 -12.14
CA LEU A 178 -10.28 -13.76 -13.43
C LEU A 178 -9.17 -14.40 -14.27
N ALA A 179 -9.36 -14.39 -15.59
CA ALA A 179 -8.31 -14.74 -16.54
C ALA A 179 -7.62 -13.46 -17.04
N ILE A 180 -6.29 -13.45 -17.04
CA ILE A 180 -5.52 -12.39 -17.69
C ILE A 180 -5.42 -12.75 -19.18
N GLU A 181 -6.06 -11.96 -20.02
CA GLU A 181 -5.78 -11.99 -21.46
C GLU A 181 -4.45 -11.26 -21.75
N GLU A 182 -3.72 -11.68 -22.79
CA GLU A 182 -2.49 -11.00 -23.18
C GLU A 182 -2.77 -9.50 -23.46
N PHE A 183 -2.32 -8.65 -22.55
CA PHE A 183 -2.51 -7.21 -22.61
C PHE A 183 -1.17 -6.54 -22.92
N SER A 184 -1.00 -6.11 -24.17
CA SER A 184 0.16 -5.34 -24.62
C SER A 184 -0.28 -3.95 -25.10
N PRO A 185 -0.81 -3.08 -24.21
CA PRO A 185 -1.10 -1.72 -24.58
C PRO A 185 0.22 -1.01 -24.91
N PRO A 186 0.30 -0.22 -25.99
CA PRO A 186 1.39 0.72 -26.15
C PRO A 186 1.57 1.55 -24.86
N TRP A 187 2.79 1.57 -24.31
CA TRP A 187 3.15 2.59 -23.32
C TRP A 187 2.97 3.95 -24.01
N GLY A 188 1.88 4.65 -23.70
CA GLY A 188 1.45 5.84 -24.42
C GLY A 188 0.31 5.64 -25.43
N THR A 189 -0.57 4.65 -25.28
CA THR A 189 -1.81 4.61 -26.08
C THR A 189 -2.81 5.61 -25.53
N ASP A 190 -3.06 6.65 -26.31
CA ASP A 190 -4.16 7.59 -26.09
C ASP A 190 -5.43 7.00 -26.71
N ASP A 191 -6.11 6.11 -25.97
CA ASP A 191 -7.56 5.99 -26.18
C ASP A 191 -8.18 7.31 -25.71
N MET A 192 -8.40 8.20 -26.68
CA MET A 192 -8.86 9.56 -26.47
C MET A 192 -10.25 9.62 -25.85
N GLU A 193 -11.08 8.57 -25.94
CA GLU A 193 -12.43 8.53 -25.39
C GLU A 193 -12.42 8.13 -23.91
N ALA A 194 -11.68 7.06 -23.56
CA ALA A 194 -11.55 6.61 -22.17
C ALA A 194 -10.76 7.60 -21.29
N LYS A 195 -9.92 8.45 -21.88
CA LYS A 195 -9.17 9.52 -21.19
C LYS A 195 -9.87 10.86 -21.11
N LYS A 196 -11.07 11.04 -21.68
CA LYS A 196 -11.77 12.33 -21.53
C LYS A 196 -12.03 12.54 -20.04
N ALA A 197 -11.63 13.70 -19.52
CA ALA A 197 -12.03 14.14 -18.18
C ALA A 197 -13.55 14.08 -17.99
N GLY A 198 -14.31 14.10 -19.09
CA GLY A 198 -15.76 13.91 -19.13
C GLY A 198 -16.27 12.47 -19.30
N TYR A 199 -15.46 11.40 -19.15
CA TYR A 199 -16.01 10.03 -19.21
C TYR A 199 -17.07 9.81 -18.12
N PHE A 200 -16.87 10.43 -16.95
CA PHE A 200 -17.81 10.44 -15.83
C PHE A 200 -18.49 11.80 -15.59
N VAL A 201 -18.26 12.80 -16.44
CA VAL A 201 -18.87 14.13 -16.30
C VAL A 201 -19.77 14.39 -17.49
N ASP A 202 -21.05 14.65 -17.24
CA ASP A 202 -22.01 15.03 -18.27
C ASP A 202 -21.48 16.23 -19.06
N SER A 203 -21.62 16.19 -20.39
CA SER A 203 -21.03 17.15 -21.33
C SER A 203 -21.60 18.58 -21.27
N GLU A 204 -22.29 18.96 -20.20
CA GLU A 204 -22.96 20.26 -20.05
C GLU A 204 -22.36 21.10 -18.91
N SER A 205 -21.11 21.52 -19.07
CA SER A 205 -20.62 22.75 -18.43
C SER A 205 -19.32 23.23 -19.07
N GLU A 206 -19.41 23.76 -20.30
CA GLU A 206 -18.41 24.75 -20.70
C GLU A 206 -18.76 26.06 -19.97
N PRO A 207 -17.91 26.58 -19.07
CA PRO A 207 -18.11 27.92 -18.57
C PRO A 207 -17.94 28.89 -19.75
N GLU A 208 -18.93 29.75 -19.98
CA GLU A 208 -18.84 30.83 -20.95
C GLU A 208 -17.52 31.59 -20.72
N ARG A 209 -16.62 31.54 -21.70
CA ARG A 209 -15.43 32.38 -21.71
C ARG A 209 -15.92 33.83 -21.69
N ALA A 210 -15.78 34.50 -20.54
CA ALA A 210 -15.96 35.93 -20.44
C ALA A 210 -15.01 36.59 -21.46
N THR A 211 -15.60 37.15 -22.50
CA THR A 211 -14.94 38.06 -23.44
C THR A 211 -14.58 39.30 -22.63
N THR A 212 -13.30 39.50 -22.38
CA THR A 212 -12.80 40.81 -21.94
C THR A 212 -12.34 41.55 -23.18
N GLU A 213 -13.03 42.64 -23.49
CA GLU A 213 -12.65 43.64 -24.50
C GLU A 213 -11.32 44.33 -24.20
#